data_AF-A0A060BYN5-F1
#
_entry.id   AF-A0A060BYN5-F1
#
_cell.length_a   1.000
_cell.length_b   1.000
_cell.length_c   1.000
_cell.angle_alpha   90.00
_cell.angle_beta   90.00
_cell.angle_gamma   90.00
#
_symmetry.space_group_name_H-M   'P 1'
#
loop_
_entity.id
_entity.type
_entity.pdbx_description
1 polymer ?
#
loop_
_entity_poly.entity_id
_entity_poly.type
_entity_poly.pdbx_seq_one_letter_code
_entity_poly.pdbx_strand_id
1 'polypeptide(L)'
;VRAPPGARRLARQQRVACHVHESFDDESAARFRDWLQARYGSLSALNAAWGTAFWSQRFSDWDEVIPPRATPTIPNPHHRSDWRAFCSDNLLELYLLERDILRAANPDVPITTNFMGLFEPLDYWRWSQEVDFVSNDS
;
A
#
# COMPACT_ATOMS: atom_id res chain seq x y z
N VAL A 1 -2.31 -23.92 -24.61
CA VAL A 1 -1.68 -23.16 -25.72
C VAL A 1 -0.19 -22.99 -25.44
N ARG A 2 0.68 -23.62 -26.23
CA ARG A 2 2.14 -23.55 -26.06
C ARG A 2 2.63 -22.23 -26.65
N ALA A 3 3.42 -21.47 -25.90
CA ALA A 3 4.01 -20.22 -26.37
C ALA A 3 5.02 -20.49 -27.50
N PRO A 4 5.16 -19.59 -28.49
CA PRO A 4 6.09 -19.78 -29.60
C PRO A 4 7.57 -19.80 -29.14
N PRO A 5 8.48 -20.45 -29.91
CA PRO A 5 9.90 -20.49 -29.59
C PRO A 5 10.48 -19.08 -29.54
N GLY A 6 11.12 -18.70 -28.43
CA GLY A 6 11.69 -17.37 -28.21
C GLY A 6 10.82 -16.42 -27.38
N ALA A 7 9.54 -16.74 -27.13
CA ALA A 7 8.72 -15.98 -26.19
C ALA A 7 9.15 -16.30 -24.75
N ARG A 8 9.86 -15.36 -24.10
CA ARG A 8 10.05 -15.40 -22.65
C ARG A 8 8.68 -15.20 -21.99
N ARG A 9 8.21 -16.20 -21.23
CA ARG A 9 7.04 -16.01 -20.37
C ARG A 9 7.40 -14.98 -19.29
N LEU A 10 6.48 -14.07 -19.03
CA LEU A 10 6.55 -13.07 -17.98
C LEU A 10 5.30 -13.23 -17.13
N ALA A 11 5.47 -13.34 -15.82
CA ALA A 11 4.35 -13.23 -14.90
C ALA A 11 4.20 -11.75 -14.51
N ARG A 12 2.99 -11.21 -14.64
CA ARG A 12 2.71 -9.78 -14.44
C ARG A 12 1.34 -9.56 -13.82
N GLN A 13 1.29 -8.68 -12.84
CA GLN A 13 0.07 -7.98 -12.43
C GLN A 13 0.00 -6.66 -13.23
N GLN A 14 -1.18 -6.32 -13.77
CA GLN A 14 -1.34 -5.15 -14.65
C GLN A 14 -1.79 -3.89 -13.90
N ARG A 15 -1.07 -2.77 -14.10
CA ARG A 15 -1.43 -1.40 -13.67
C ARG A 15 -2.00 -1.31 -12.26
N VAL A 16 -1.21 -1.74 -11.28
CA VAL A 16 -1.61 -1.70 -9.86
C VAL A 16 -2.07 -0.28 -9.49
N ALA A 17 -3.26 -0.20 -8.91
CA ALA A 17 -3.86 1.02 -8.37
C ALA A 17 -4.30 2.11 -9.37
N CYS A 18 -4.35 1.84 -10.68
CA CYS A 18 -4.61 2.82 -11.76
C CYS A 18 -5.87 3.68 -11.59
N HIS A 19 -6.92 3.16 -10.97
CA HIS A 19 -8.19 3.88 -10.78
C HIS A 19 -8.69 3.88 -9.33
N VAL A 20 -8.15 3.00 -8.50
CA VAL A 20 -8.49 2.87 -7.08
C VAL A 20 -7.22 2.46 -6.34
N HIS A 21 -6.69 3.38 -5.55
CA HIS A 21 -5.49 3.18 -4.71
C HIS A 21 -5.83 3.27 -3.21
N GLU A 22 -7.03 3.71 -2.88
CA GLU A 22 -7.55 3.81 -1.52
C GLU A 22 -8.92 3.13 -1.48
N SER A 23 -9.14 2.23 -0.51
CA SER A 23 -10.48 1.74 -0.16
C SER A 23 -10.79 2.18 1.27
N PHE A 24 -12.04 2.57 1.50
CA PHE A 24 -12.48 3.09 2.79
C PHE A 24 -13.59 2.22 3.42
N ASP A 25 -13.58 0.92 3.11
CA ASP A 25 -14.44 -0.08 3.73
C ASP A 25 -13.94 -0.46 5.14
N ASP A 26 -14.73 -1.25 5.85
CA ASP A 26 -14.46 -1.66 7.23
C ASP A 26 -13.22 -2.58 7.33
N GLU A 27 -12.94 -3.36 6.29
CA GLU A 27 -11.75 -4.21 6.22
C GLU A 27 -10.48 -3.36 6.13
N SER A 28 -10.48 -2.35 5.26
CA SER A 28 -9.39 -1.41 5.12
C SER A 28 -9.18 -0.60 6.41
N ALA A 29 -10.26 -0.29 7.13
CA ALA A 29 -10.17 0.34 8.44
C ALA A 29 -9.50 -0.58 9.48
N ALA A 30 -9.88 -1.86 9.53
CA ALA A 30 -9.27 -2.82 10.44
C ALA A 30 -7.77 -3.00 10.14
N ARG A 31 -7.42 -3.24 8.86
CA ARG A 31 -6.01 -3.40 8.45
C ARG A 31 -5.18 -2.15 8.66
N PHE A 32 -5.77 -0.97 8.55
CA PHE A 32 -5.08 0.28 8.88
C PHE A 32 -4.73 0.37 10.36
N ARG A 33 -5.65 -0.05 11.26
CA ARG A 33 -5.36 -0.11 12.70
C ARG A 33 -4.25 -1.10 13.00
N ASP A 34 -4.21 -2.25 12.35
CA ASP A 34 -3.12 -3.23 12.51
C ASP A 34 -1.78 -2.66 12.03
N TRP A 35 -1.76 -1.98 10.89
CA TRP A 35 -0.58 -1.30 10.36
C TRP A 35 -0.07 -0.22 11.33
N LEU A 36 -0.98 0.58 11.90
CA LEU A 36 -0.63 1.60 12.89
C LEU A 36 -0.12 0.99 14.21
N GLN A 37 -0.70 -0.11 14.66
CA GLN A 37 -0.23 -0.86 15.82
C GLN A 37 1.19 -1.37 15.59
N ALA A 38 1.47 -1.95 14.42
CA ALA A 38 2.81 -2.40 14.06
C ALA A 38 3.83 -1.24 14.01
N ARG A 39 3.40 -0.07 13.53
CA ARG A 39 4.26 1.12 13.39
C ARG A 39 4.55 1.83 14.71
N TYR A 40 3.53 2.04 15.53
CA TYR A 40 3.62 2.88 16.73
C TYR A 40 3.67 2.08 18.03
N GLY A 41 3.29 0.80 18.02
CA GLY A 41 3.27 -0.10 19.17
C GLY A 41 2.22 0.20 20.24
N SER A 42 1.79 1.47 20.38
CA SER A 42 0.76 1.87 21.35
C SER A 42 -0.02 3.11 20.90
N LEU A 43 -1.26 3.23 21.39
CA LEU A 43 -2.11 4.39 21.11
C LEU A 43 -1.53 5.68 21.70
N SER A 44 -0.79 5.60 22.81
CA SER A 44 -0.10 6.77 23.38
C SER A 44 0.99 7.29 22.44
N ALA A 45 1.77 6.40 21.82
CA ALA A 45 2.81 6.78 20.86
C ALA A 45 2.19 7.38 19.59
N LEU A 46 1.11 6.80 19.07
CA LEU A 46 0.35 7.36 17.95
C LEU A 46 -0.18 8.75 18.28
N ASN A 47 -0.88 8.90 19.41
CA ASN A 47 -1.45 10.18 19.82
C ASN A 47 -0.39 11.29 19.95
N ALA A 48 0.80 10.93 20.45
CA ALA A 48 1.94 11.85 20.54
C ALA A 48 2.50 12.20 19.16
N ALA A 49 2.73 11.21 18.29
CA ALA A 49 3.24 11.41 16.93
C ALA A 49 2.30 12.26 16.07
N TRP A 50 0.98 12.03 16.18
CA TRP A 50 -0.03 12.77 15.43
C TRP A 50 -0.41 14.12 16.05
N GLY A 51 0.11 14.46 17.23
CA GLY A 51 -0.21 15.72 17.90
C GLY A 51 -1.70 15.86 18.24
N THR A 52 -2.36 14.75 18.57
CA THR A 52 -3.83 14.66 18.73
C THR A 52 -4.41 15.49 19.88
N ALA A 53 -3.57 16.03 20.77
CA ALA A 53 -4.02 17.02 21.75
C ALA A 53 -4.57 18.29 21.08
N PHE A 54 -4.10 18.60 19.87
CA PHE A 54 -4.61 19.72 19.08
C PHE A 54 -6.04 19.46 18.60
N TRP A 55 -6.94 20.40 18.88
CA TRP A 55 -8.38 20.29 18.60
C TRP A 55 -9.04 19.03 19.18
N SER A 56 -8.51 18.51 20.29
CA SER A 56 -9.09 17.38 21.02
C SER A 56 -9.31 16.13 20.16
N GLN A 57 -8.38 15.83 19.25
CA GLN A 57 -8.41 14.65 18.37
C GLN A 57 -7.86 13.39 19.03
N ARG A 58 -7.72 13.36 20.37
CA ARG A 58 -7.07 12.28 21.11
C ARG A 58 -7.93 11.01 21.05
N PHE A 59 -7.31 9.91 20.63
CA PHE A 59 -7.92 8.60 20.65
C PHE A 59 -7.74 7.91 22.00
N SER A 60 -8.80 7.25 22.47
CA SER A 60 -8.83 6.45 23.70
C SER A 60 -8.81 4.95 23.43
N ASP A 61 -9.26 4.54 22.25
CA ASP A 61 -9.23 3.16 21.76
C ASP A 61 -8.78 3.12 20.29
N TRP A 62 -8.29 1.96 19.83
CA TRP A 62 -7.91 1.76 18.44
C TRP A 62 -9.13 1.82 17.51
N ASP A 63 -10.29 1.31 17.92
CA ASP A 63 -11.50 1.27 17.09
C ASP A 63 -12.03 2.67 16.73
N GLU A 64 -11.65 3.70 17.49
CA GLU A 64 -11.93 5.11 17.18
C GLU A 64 -11.12 5.63 15.99
N VAL A 65 -9.99 4.98 15.66
CA VAL A 65 -9.17 5.31 14.49
C VAL A 65 -9.85 4.76 13.24
N ILE A 66 -10.35 5.67 12.42
CA ILE A 66 -10.99 5.39 11.14
C ILE A 66 -10.15 5.95 9.99
N PRO A 67 -10.24 5.39 8.77
CA PRO A 67 -9.67 6.00 7.57
C PRO A 67 -10.09 7.48 7.44
N PRO A 68 -9.22 8.37 6.91
CA PRO A 68 -9.56 9.77 6.72
C PRO A 68 -10.89 9.95 5.98
N ARG A 69 -11.81 10.70 6.59
CA ARG A 69 -13.12 11.06 6.02
C ARG A 69 -13.18 12.54 5.68
N ALA A 70 -14.24 12.94 5.00
CA ALA A 70 -14.53 14.35 4.77
C ALA A 70 -14.68 15.07 6.12
N THR A 71 -13.87 16.10 6.34
CA THR A 71 -13.87 16.94 7.54
C THR A 71 -14.34 18.35 7.19
N PRO A 72 -14.98 19.08 8.12
CA PRO A 72 -15.39 20.47 7.88
C PRO A 72 -14.21 21.44 7.63
N THR A 73 -13.01 21.07 8.04
CA THR A 73 -11.79 21.88 7.94
C THR A 73 -10.58 21.00 7.59
N ILE A 74 -9.37 21.57 7.64
CA ILE A 74 -8.11 20.90 7.35
C ILE A 74 -7.95 19.67 8.26
N PRO A 75 -7.83 18.46 7.70
CA PRO A 75 -7.64 17.24 8.46
C PRO A 75 -6.22 17.15 9.03
N ASN A 76 -6.02 16.29 10.03
CA ASN A 76 -4.68 16.03 10.57
C ASN A 76 -3.73 15.53 9.45
N PRO A 77 -2.63 16.25 9.17
CA PRO A 77 -1.72 15.88 8.08
C PRO A 77 -1.00 14.56 8.34
N HIS A 78 -0.69 14.22 9.60
CA HIS A 78 -0.04 12.96 9.94
C HIS A 78 -0.98 11.78 9.70
N HIS A 79 -2.26 11.92 10.08
CA HIS A 79 -3.28 10.91 9.80
C HIS A 79 -3.40 10.66 8.28
N ARG A 80 -3.48 11.72 7.45
CA ARG A 80 -3.53 11.56 5.99
C ARG A 80 -2.26 10.96 5.40
N SER A 81 -1.10 11.35 5.93
CA SER A 81 0.19 10.83 5.46
C SER A 81 0.31 9.33 5.76
N ASP A 82 -0.03 8.91 6.97
CA ASP A 82 0.01 7.51 7.38
C ASP A 82 -1.01 6.67 6.62
N TRP A 83 -2.20 7.21 6.35
CA TRP A 83 -3.19 6.53 5.50
C TRP A 83 -2.66 6.24 4.09
N ARG A 84 -2.02 7.23 3.45
CA ARG A 84 -1.40 7.04 2.13
C ARG A 84 -0.25 6.03 2.16
N ALA A 85 0.59 6.10 3.19
CA ALA A 85 1.67 5.13 3.38
C ALA A 85 1.11 3.71 3.56
N PHE A 86 0.06 3.56 4.38
CA PHE A 86 -0.66 2.30 4.54
C PHE A 86 -1.23 1.78 3.20
N CYS A 87 -1.90 2.62 2.41
CA CYS A 87 -2.46 2.21 1.13
C CYS A 87 -1.38 1.71 0.15
N SER A 88 -0.25 2.42 0.07
CA SER A 88 0.91 1.98 -0.72
C SER A 88 1.47 0.64 -0.23
N ASP A 89 1.62 0.47 1.08
CA ASP A 89 2.16 -0.74 1.69
C ASP A 89 1.22 -1.94 1.51
N ASN A 90 -0.08 -1.73 1.66
CA ASN A 90 -1.09 -2.76 1.48
C ASN A 90 -1.14 -3.29 0.04
N LEU A 91 -0.99 -2.40 -0.94
CA LEU A 91 -0.88 -2.78 -2.35
C LEU A 91 0.42 -3.52 -2.65
N LEU A 92 1.52 -3.12 -2.02
CA LEU A 92 2.80 -3.82 -2.13
C LEU A 92 2.69 -5.23 -1.52
N GLU A 93 2.06 -5.37 -0.35
CA GLU A 93 1.85 -6.68 0.29
C GLU A 93 1.06 -7.63 -0.63
N LEU A 94 -0.01 -7.15 -1.28
CA LEU A 94 -0.73 -7.94 -2.28
C LEU A 94 0.18 -8.39 -3.42
N TYR A 95 1.00 -7.47 -3.96
CA TYR A 95 1.97 -7.82 -5.00
C TYR A 95 2.98 -8.88 -4.52
N LEU A 96 3.48 -8.76 -3.29
CA LEU A 96 4.42 -9.73 -2.72
C LEU A 96 3.79 -11.12 -2.61
N LEU A 97 2.53 -11.20 -2.16
CA LEU A 97 1.80 -12.47 -2.10
C LEU A 97 1.69 -13.13 -3.48
N GLU A 98 1.30 -12.37 -4.50
CA GLU A 98 1.22 -12.88 -5.88
C GLU A 98 2.60 -13.29 -6.41
N ARG A 99 3.62 -12.45 -6.20
CA ARG A 99 5.00 -12.70 -6.60
C ARG A 99 5.53 -13.99 -5.97
N ASP A 100 5.30 -14.21 -4.69
CA ASP A 100 5.82 -15.36 -3.96
C ASP A 100 5.16 -16.66 -4.45
N ILE A 101 3.87 -16.63 -4.75
CA ILE A 101 3.16 -17.74 -5.42
C ILE A 101 3.79 -18.06 -6.78
N LEU A 102 4.04 -17.02 -7.60
CA LEU A 102 4.65 -17.18 -8.92
C LEU A 102 6.08 -17.71 -8.83
N ARG A 103 6.88 -17.21 -7.88
CA ARG A 103 8.26 -17.63 -7.67
C ARG A 103 8.34 -19.08 -7.21
N ALA A 104 7.43 -19.51 -6.33
CA ALA A 104 7.31 -20.91 -5.91
C ALA A 104 6.92 -21.84 -7.07
N ALA A 105 6.09 -21.36 -8.00
CA ALA A 105 5.66 -22.15 -9.16
C ALA A 105 6.74 -22.28 -10.24
N ASN A 106 7.50 -21.21 -10.52
CA ASN A 106 8.62 -21.24 -11.45
C ASN A 106 9.66 -20.14 -11.14
N PRO A 107 10.81 -20.50 -10.53
CA PRO A 107 11.81 -19.52 -10.14
C PRO A 107 12.57 -18.89 -11.32
N ASP A 108 12.59 -19.55 -12.49
CA ASP A 108 13.36 -19.11 -13.67
C ASP A 108 12.65 -18.01 -14.47
N VAL A 109 11.38 -17.74 -14.17
CA VAL A 109 10.58 -16.72 -14.87
C VAL A 109 10.78 -15.36 -14.18
N PRO A 110 11.25 -14.33 -14.91
CA PRO A 110 11.32 -12.98 -14.37
C PRO A 110 9.93 -12.41 -14.04
N ILE A 111 9.83 -11.74 -12.89
CA ILE A 111 8.62 -11.12 -12.36
C ILE A 111 8.78 -9.60 -12.40
N THR A 112 7.78 -8.91 -12.93
CA THR A 112 7.69 -7.44 -12.98
C THR A 112 6.23 -7.00 -12.97
N THR A 113 5.99 -5.70 -12.83
CA THR A 113 4.70 -5.05 -13.08
C THR A 113 4.90 -3.82 -13.97
N ASN A 114 3.86 -3.40 -14.70
CA ASN A 114 3.88 -2.20 -15.53
C ASN A 114 3.46 -0.97 -14.72
N PHE A 115 4.46 -0.19 -14.32
CA PHE A 115 4.28 1.09 -13.63
C PHE A 115 3.68 2.16 -14.57
N MET A 116 3.18 3.25 -13.98
CA MET A 116 2.40 4.30 -14.67
C MET A 116 3.05 5.69 -14.55
N GLY A 117 4.24 5.87 -15.10
CA GLY A 117 4.95 7.15 -15.11
C GLY A 117 5.10 7.75 -13.71
N LEU A 118 4.86 9.06 -13.57
CA LEU A 118 4.79 9.71 -12.27
C LEU A 118 3.45 9.42 -11.59
N PHE A 119 3.42 8.40 -10.74
CA PHE A 119 2.23 7.99 -10.00
C PHE A 119 2.47 8.11 -8.48
N GLU A 120 1.99 9.22 -7.90
CA GLU A 120 2.21 9.56 -6.49
C GLU A 120 1.69 8.54 -5.45
N PRO A 121 0.57 7.81 -5.68
CA PRO A 121 0.03 6.93 -4.64
C PRO A 121 0.90 5.72 -4.24
N LEU A 122 1.92 5.37 -5.03
CA LEU A 122 2.77 4.20 -4.76
C LEU A 122 4.22 4.61 -4.53
N ASP A 123 4.82 4.03 -3.49
CA ASP A 123 6.26 4.17 -3.24
C ASP A 123 7.07 3.27 -4.20
N TYR A 124 7.32 3.78 -5.41
CA TYR A 124 8.06 3.04 -6.43
C TYR A 124 9.48 2.64 -6.01
N TRP A 125 10.09 3.30 -5.03
CA TRP A 125 11.39 2.88 -4.52
C TRP A 125 11.29 1.56 -3.78
N ARG A 126 10.30 1.41 -2.90
CA ARG A 126 10.04 0.12 -2.24
C ARG A 126 9.66 -0.95 -3.26
N TRP A 127 8.78 -0.64 -4.21
CA TRP A 127 8.38 -1.60 -5.25
C TRP A 127 9.56 -2.06 -6.13
N SER A 128 10.50 -1.17 -6.43
CA SER A 128 11.66 -1.48 -7.27
C SER A 128 12.58 -2.55 -6.68
N GLN A 129 12.55 -2.75 -5.37
CA GLN A 129 13.33 -3.77 -4.66
C GLN A 129 12.71 -5.17 -4.79
N GLU A 130 11.44 -5.24 -5.16
CA GLU A 130 10.64 -6.47 -5.13
C GLU A 130 10.36 -7.06 -6.52
N VAL A 131 10.67 -6.30 -7.58
CA VAL A 131 10.61 -6.70 -9.00
C VAL A 131 12.00 -7.09 -9.52
N ASP A 132 12.08 -8.01 -10.49
CA ASP A 132 13.37 -8.39 -11.09
C ASP A 132 13.92 -7.31 -12.02
N PHE A 133 13.04 -6.51 -12.61
CA PHE A 133 13.38 -5.32 -13.39
C PHE A 133 12.16 -4.38 -13.44
N VAL A 134 12.41 -3.08 -13.60
CA VAL A 134 11.37 -2.05 -13.68
C VAL A 134 10.82 -1.99 -15.10
N SER A 135 9.49 -2.02 -15.25
CA SER A 135 8.81 -1.78 -16.53
C SER A 135 7.76 -0.69 -16.37
N ASN A 136 7.58 0.16 -17.38
CA ASN A 136 6.69 1.32 -17.30
C ASN A 136 5.87 1.45 -18.59
N ASP A 137 4.59 1.79 -18.46
CA ASP A 137 3.73 2.16 -19.58
C ASP A 137 3.95 3.64 -19.92
N SER A 138 4.38 3.91 -21.16
CA SER A 138 4.66 5.24 -21.72
C SER A 138 3.97 5.45 -23.06
#